data_AF-Q3C1X3-F1
#
_entry.id   AF-Q3C1X3-F1
#
_cell.length_a   1.000
_cell.length_b   1.000
_cell.length_c   1.000
_cell.angle_alpha   90.00
_cell.angle_beta   90.00
_cell.angle_gamma   90.00
#
_symmetry.space_group_name_H-M   'P 1'
#
loop_
_entity.id
_entity.type
_entity.pdbx_description
1 polymer ?
#
loop_
_entity_poly.entity_id
_entity_poly.type
_entity_poly.pdbx_seq_one_letter_code
_entity_poly.pdbx_strand_id
1 'polypeptide(L)'
;SFLCPTWPSPSGAHGLREEPEFVTARAGESVVLRCDVIHPVTGQPPPYVVEWFKFGVPIPIFIKFGYYPPHVDPEYAGRASLHDKASLRLEQVRS
;
A
#
# COMPACT_ATOMS: atom_id res chain seq x y z
N SER A 1 4.38 5.12 -10.46
CA SER A 1 4.50 5.58 -9.06
C SER A 1 3.27 5.16 -8.30
N PHE A 2 3.46 4.50 -7.16
CA PHE A 2 2.37 4.09 -6.27
C PHE A 2 2.46 4.82 -4.93
N LEU A 3 1.32 5.07 -4.30
CA LEU A 3 1.24 5.76 -3.02
C LEU A 3 0.32 4.99 -2.07
N CYS A 4 0.72 4.90 -0.81
CA CYS A 4 -0.10 4.45 0.30
C CYS A 4 -0.61 5.68 1.08
N PRO A 5 -1.91 5.82 1.38
CA PRO A 5 -2.42 6.87 2.22
C PRO A 5 -2.12 6.52 3.68
N THR A 6 -1.07 7.10 4.24
CA THR A 6 -0.91 7.14 5.70
C THR A 6 -1.97 8.11 6.26
N TRP A 7 -3.14 7.60 6.72
CA TRP A 7 -4.15 8.43 7.42
C TRP A 7 -3.53 9.00 8.73
N PRO A 8 -3.89 10.22 9.18
CA PRO A 8 -2.93 11.23 9.62
C PRO A 8 -2.27 10.88 10.96
N SER A 9 -0.96 11.16 11.04
CA SER A 9 -0.25 11.30 12.31
C SER A 9 -0.86 12.47 13.10
N PRO A 10 -1.49 12.25 14.27
CA PRO A 10 -1.77 13.34 15.18
C PRO A 10 -0.45 13.69 15.86
N SER A 11 -0.05 14.96 15.81
CA SER A 11 1.17 15.57 16.38
C SER A 11 2.33 15.69 15.39
N GLY A 12 2.44 16.86 14.77
CA GLY A 12 3.48 17.84 15.14
C GLY A 12 4.87 17.33 15.53
N ALA A 13 5.45 16.38 14.80
CA ALA A 13 6.88 16.11 14.83
C ALA A 13 7.51 16.72 13.57
N HIS A 14 8.05 17.93 13.72
CA HIS A 14 9.12 18.41 12.85
C HIS A 14 10.19 17.30 12.76
N GLY A 15 10.54 16.80 11.57
CA GLY A 15 11.82 16.11 11.45
C GLY A 15 12.09 15.21 10.26
N LEU A 16 11.11 14.54 9.68
CA LEU A 16 11.35 13.67 8.53
C LEU A 16 10.37 14.02 7.41
N ARG A 17 10.86 14.75 6.41
CA ARG A 17 10.34 14.56 5.06
C ARG A 17 10.57 13.08 4.77
N GLU A 18 9.51 12.27 4.81
CA GLU A 18 9.58 10.90 4.31
C GLU A 18 9.79 11.04 2.80
N GLU A 19 11.05 11.02 2.39
CA GLU A 19 11.40 11.11 0.98
C GLU A 19 10.83 9.87 0.29
N PRO A 20 10.13 10.00 -0.84
CA PRO A 20 9.49 8.86 -1.48
C PRO A 20 10.51 7.76 -1.74
N GLU A 21 10.20 6.55 -1.28
CA GLU A 21 11.04 5.39 -1.53
C GLU A 21 10.92 5.02 -3.02
N PHE A 22 12.03 5.17 -3.75
CA PHE A 22 12.11 4.73 -5.14
C PHE A 22 12.53 3.26 -5.18
N VAL A 23 11.56 2.40 -5.53
CA VAL A 23 11.81 0.98 -5.76
C VAL A 23 11.87 0.71 -7.25
N THR A 24 12.87 -0.04 -7.70
CA THR A 24 13.00 -0.53 -9.08
C THR A 24 12.92 -2.05 -9.10
N ALA A 25 12.29 -2.60 -10.14
CA ALA A 25 12.17 -4.04 -10.37
C ALA A 25 12.19 -4.31 -11.87
N ARG A 26 12.65 -5.50 -12.27
CA ARG A 26 12.61 -5.90 -13.67
C ARG A 26 11.22 -6.44 -14.03
N ALA A 27 10.87 -6.37 -15.31
CA ALA A 27 9.67 -7.02 -15.79
C ALA A 27 9.72 -8.53 -15.49
N GLY A 28 8.60 -9.08 -15.00
CA GLY A 28 8.49 -10.48 -14.55
C GLY A 28 8.91 -10.73 -13.10
N GLU A 29 9.59 -9.79 -12.44
CA GLU A 29 9.98 -9.94 -11.02
C GLU A 29 8.83 -9.61 -10.06
N SER A 30 9.05 -9.92 -8.78
CA SER A 30 8.20 -9.49 -7.67
C SER A 30 8.81 -8.25 -7.02
N VAL A 31 7.96 -7.32 -6.58
CA VAL A 31 8.38 -6.14 -5.81
C VAL A 31 7.46 -5.93 -4.61
N VAL A 32 8.04 -5.44 -3.51
CA VAL A 32 7.29 -4.96 -2.36
C VAL A 32 7.44 -3.45 -2.27
N LEU A 33 6.32 -2.75 -2.27
CA LEU A 33 6.24 -1.31 -2.03
C LEU A 33 5.85 -1.14 -0.57
N ARG A 34 6.78 -0.61 0.22
CA ARG A 34 6.62 -0.51 1.67
C ARG A 34 5.51 0.47 2.02
N CYS A 35 4.68 0.08 2.98
CA CYS A 35 3.80 1.00 3.71
C CYS A 35 3.71 0.56 5.16
N ASP A 36 4.32 1.35 6.03
CA ASP A 36 4.30 1.11 7.47
C ASP A 36 3.06 1.76 8.08
N VAL A 37 2.21 0.93 8.70
CA VAL A 37 1.05 1.41 9.46
C VAL A 37 1.29 1.14 10.93
N ILE A 38 1.47 2.23 11.69
CA ILE A 38 1.58 2.18 13.14
C ILE A 38 0.17 2.39 13.72
N HIS A 39 -0.35 1.36 14.39
CA HIS A 39 -1.61 1.47 15.10
C HIS A 39 -1.32 1.92 16.54
N PRO A 40 -1.86 3.06 17.00
CA PRO A 40 -1.54 3.62 18.32
C PRO A 40 -2.18 2.86 19.50
N VAL A 41 -2.77 1.68 19.27
CA VAL A 41 -3.63 1.02 20.26
C VAL A 41 -3.05 -0.33 20.70
N THR A 42 -2.88 -0.49 22.01
CA THR A 42 -2.56 -1.79 22.62
C THR A 42 -3.81 -2.68 22.60
N GLY A 43 -3.86 -3.66 21.72
CA GLY A 43 -5.00 -4.56 21.54
C GLY A 43 -5.16 -5.00 20.09
N GLN A 44 -6.34 -5.52 19.75
CA GLN A 44 -6.68 -5.78 18.35
C GLN A 44 -6.97 -4.44 17.66
N PRO A 45 -6.21 -4.04 16.61
CA PRO A 45 -6.46 -2.79 15.92
C PRO A 45 -7.88 -2.81 15.33
N PRO A 46 -8.60 -1.67 15.37
CA PRO A 46 -9.90 -1.59 14.71
C PRO A 46 -9.74 -1.91 13.21
N PRO A 47 -10.79 -2.43 12.54
CA PRO A 47 -10.74 -2.64 11.11
C PRO A 47 -10.35 -1.35 10.39
N TYR A 48 -9.30 -1.41 9.58
CA TYR A 48 -8.82 -0.31 8.76
C TYR A 48 -8.91 -0.70 7.28
N VAL A 49 -9.00 0.32 6.43
CA VAL A 49 -8.96 0.16 4.98
C VAL A 49 -7.54 0.45 4.51
N VAL A 50 -6.96 -0.46 3.75
CA VAL A 50 -5.72 -0.21 3.01
C VAL A 50 -6.10 0.10 1.57
N GLU A 51 -5.66 1.25 1.08
CA GLU A 51 -5.83 1.67 -0.30
C GLU A 51 -4.47 1.91 -0.93
N TRP A 52 -4.25 1.45 -2.15
CA TRP A 52 -3.05 1.81 -2.92
C TRP A 52 -3.43 2.53 -4.18
N PHE A 53 -2.77 3.66 -4.43
CA PHE A 53 -3.03 4.52 -5.58
C PHE A 53 -1.90 4.39 -6.59
N LYS A 54 -2.23 4.45 -7.88
CA LYS A 54 -1.28 4.61 -8.97
C LYS A 54 -1.38 6.05 -9.48
N PHE A 55 -0.25 6.74 -9.61
CA PHE A 55 -0.22 8.09 -10.16
C PHE A 55 -0.86 8.11 -11.56
N GLY A 56 -1.75 9.06 -11.80
CA GLY A 56 -2.51 9.18 -13.05
C GLY A 56 -3.77 8.33 -13.14
N VAL A 57 -4.08 7.50 -12.13
CA VAL A 57 -5.34 6.74 -12.04
C VAL A 57 -6.25 7.37 -10.99
N PRO A 58 -7.52 7.69 -11.31
CA PRO A 58 -8.40 8.46 -10.42
C PRO A 58 -8.98 7.65 -9.24
N ILE A 59 -8.88 6.32 -9.26
CA ILE A 59 -9.39 5.42 -8.23
C ILE A 59 -8.26 4.54 -7.67
N PRO A 60 -8.36 4.03 -6.43
CA PRO A 60 -7.37 3.09 -5.89
C PRO A 60 -7.30 1.82 -6.74
N ILE A 61 -6.09 1.33 -7.01
CA ILE A 61 -5.86 0.09 -7.76
C ILE A 61 -5.97 -1.17 -6.88
N PHE A 62 -5.94 -0.99 -5.56
CA PHE A 62 -6.09 -2.07 -4.59
C PHE A 62 -6.75 -1.51 -3.32
N ILE A 63 -7.80 -2.18 -2.85
CA ILE A 63 -8.52 -1.85 -1.62
C ILE A 63 -8.72 -3.13 -0.80
N LYS A 64 -8.28 -3.12 0.46
CA LYS A 64 -8.50 -4.23 1.41
C LYS A 64 -9.10 -3.71 2.70
N PHE A 65 -10.24 -4.27 3.08
CA PHE A 65 -10.92 -3.97 4.34
C PHE A 65 -11.15 -5.26 5.14
N GLY A 66 -10.49 -5.37 6.29
CA GLY A 66 -10.65 -6.52 7.19
C GLY A 66 -10.52 -7.87 6.48
N TYR A 67 -11.53 -8.73 6.67
CA TYR A 67 -11.56 -10.09 6.12
C TYR A 67 -12.18 -10.20 4.73
N TYR A 68 -12.75 -9.12 4.18
CA TYR A 68 -13.36 -9.15 2.86
C TYR A 68 -12.31 -9.38 1.77
N PRO A 69 -12.63 -10.08 0.67
CA PRO A 69 -11.75 -10.16 -0.50
C PRO A 69 -11.33 -8.76 -0.95
N PRO A 70 -10.07 -8.57 -1.38
CA PRO A 70 -9.62 -7.27 -1.85
C PRO A 70 -10.33 -6.89 -3.16
N HIS A 71 -10.67 -5.61 -3.31
CA HIS A 71 -11.01 -5.05 -4.61
C HIS A 71 -9.70 -4.68 -5.31
N VAL A 72 -9.50 -5.23 -6.50
CA VAL A 72 -8.25 -5.05 -7.27
C VAL A 72 -8.62 -4.62 -8.67
N ASP A 73 -7.95 -3.60 -9.18
CA ASP A 73 -8.08 -3.18 -10.57
C ASP A 73 -7.73 -4.37 -11.50
N PRO A 74 -8.48 -4.61 -12.58
CA PRO A 74 -8.25 -5.73 -13.49
C PRO A 74 -6.83 -5.83 -14.04
N GLU A 75 -6.11 -4.71 -14.23
CA GLU A 75 -4.71 -4.69 -14.67
C GLU A 75 -3.78 -5.42 -13.66
N TYR A 76 -4.16 -5.40 -12.39
CA TYR A 76 -3.38 -5.91 -11.25
C TYR A 76 -3.95 -7.18 -10.62
N ALA A 77 -5.12 -7.65 -11.11
CA ALA A 77 -5.78 -8.84 -10.61
C ALA A 77 -4.85 -10.08 -10.65
N GLY A 78 -4.87 -10.85 -9.56
CA GLY A 78 -4.03 -12.05 -9.40
C GLY A 78 -2.54 -11.79 -9.14
N ARG A 79 -2.11 -10.52 -9.09
CA ARG A 79 -0.70 -10.14 -8.90
C ARG A 79 -0.47 -9.18 -7.74
N ALA A 80 -1.49 -8.41 -7.35
CA ALA A 80 -1.44 -7.51 -6.21
C ALA A 80 -1.94 -8.20 -4.93
N SER A 81 -1.17 -8.08 -3.85
CA SER A 81 -1.53 -8.59 -2.51
C SER A 81 -0.90 -7.74 -1.41
N LEU A 82 -1.42 -7.83 -0.19
CA LEU A 82 -0.73 -7.23 0.96
C LEU A 82 0.40 -8.14 1.44
N HIS A 83 1.51 -7.50 1.80
CA HIS A 83 2.64 -8.07 2.49
C HIS A 83 2.88 -7.28 3.78
N ASP A 84 3.15 -7.98 4.88
CA ASP A 84 3.46 -7.40 6.19
C ASP A 84 2.62 -6.15 6.51
N LYS A 85 1.33 -6.37 6.78
CA LYS A 85 0.29 -5.35 7.04
C LYS A 85 -0.18 -4.63 5.78
N ALA A 86 0.36 -3.45 5.46
CA ALA A 86 -0.18 -2.56 4.43
C ALA A 86 0.75 -2.43 3.22
N SER A 87 1.93 -3.05 3.24
CA SER A 87 2.84 -3.00 2.09
C SER A 87 2.22 -3.74 0.90
N LEU A 88 2.37 -3.19 -0.30
CA LEU A 88 1.85 -3.83 -1.51
C LEU A 88 2.91 -4.73 -2.12
N ARG A 89 2.61 -6.02 -2.24
CA ARG A 89 3.38 -6.95 -3.06
C ARG A 89 2.75 -7.01 -4.45
N LEU A 90 3.57 -6.77 -5.47
CA LEU A 90 3.19 -6.90 -6.87
C LEU A 90 4.06 -7.98 -7.51
N GLU A 91 3.42 -9.06 -7.92
CA GLU A 91 4.04 -10.16 -8.66
C GLU A 91 4.06 -9.87 -10.18
N GLN A 92 5.03 -10.45 -10.88
CA GLN A 92 5.13 -10.39 -12.34
C GLN A 92 5.03 -8.94 -12.86
N VAL A 93 5.86 -8.04 -12.34
CA VAL A 93 5.88 -6.61 -12.70
C VAL A 93 5.88 -6.45 -14.22
N ARG A 94 5.11 -5.47 -14.72
CA ARG A 94 5.00 -5.18 -16.16
C ARG A 94 5.66 -3.84 -16.45
N SER A 95 6.18 -3.69 -17.67
CA SER A 95 6.69 -2.40 -18.19
C SER A 95 5.56 -1.44 -18.52
#